data_AF-A0A2V9AM52-F1
#
_entry.id   AF-A0A2V9AM52-F1
#
_cell.length_a   1.000
_cell.length_b   1.000
_cell.length_c   1.000
_cell.angle_alpha   90.00
_cell.angle_beta   90.00
_cell.angle_gamma   90.00
#
_symmetry.space_group_name_H-M   'P 1'
#
loop_
_entity.id
_entity.type
_entity.pdbx_description
1 polymer ?
#
loop_
_entity_poly.entity_id
_entity_poly.type
_entity_poly.pdbx_seq_one_letter_code
_entity_poly.pdbx_strand_id
1 'polypeptide(L)'
;MRPYRDIATVAALQVLCFSFLGHFEPQFFLLHLYQTVIYMAILILLFYMDDRWAYMIGMLAPVAWLSMVFATGLLGGATRQVLRLTRGQGVTNEVSFIAAVAAVLSVLMIVFCARHWKREYSGLGKTASTFAISVGVVALHYGILAIWFWNMIPTQIANG
;
A
#
# COMPACT_ATOMS: atom_id res chain seq x y z
N MET A 1 -19.78 18.00 -4.04
CA MET A 1 -19.03 16.92 -3.37
C MET A 1 -17.55 17.14 -3.66
N ARG A 2 -16.66 17.17 -2.66
CA ARG A 2 -15.23 17.41 -2.91
C ARG A 2 -14.66 16.25 -3.77
N PRO A 3 -13.96 16.54 -4.89
CA PRO A 3 -13.62 15.52 -5.90
C PRO A 3 -12.68 14.41 -5.41
N TYR A 4 -12.03 14.58 -4.26
CA TYR A 4 -11.03 13.66 -3.70
C TYR A 4 -11.54 12.80 -2.53
N ARG A 5 -12.85 12.82 -2.23
CA ARG A 5 -13.44 12.08 -1.10
C ARG A 5 -13.24 10.57 -1.21
N ASP A 6 -13.31 10.01 -2.42
CA ASP A 6 -13.18 8.57 -2.65
C ASP A 6 -11.76 8.07 -2.34
N ILE A 7 -10.75 8.83 -2.76
CA ILE A 7 -9.33 8.52 -2.49
C ILE A 7 -9.02 8.66 -1.00
N ALA A 8 -9.55 9.69 -0.35
CA ALA A 8 -9.43 9.85 1.10
C ALA A 8 -10.06 8.66 1.86
N THR A 9 -11.25 8.19 1.43
CA THR A 9 -11.90 7.05 2.07
C THR A 9 -11.10 5.76 1.90
N VAL A 10 -10.55 5.50 0.70
CA VAL A 10 -9.72 4.31 0.47
C VAL A 10 -8.42 4.39 1.27
N ALA A 11 -7.75 5.53 1.29
CA ALA A 11 -6.53 5.72 2.08
C ALA A 11 -6.77 5.55 3.59
N ALA A 12 -7.87 6.10 4.12
CA ALA A 12 -8.24 5.94 5.53
C ALA A 12 -8.56 4.47 5.87
N LEU A 13 -9.27 3.78 4.99
CA LEU A 13 -9.57 2.35 5.18
C LEU A 13 -8.29 1.51 5.12
N GLN A 14 -7.34 1.89 4.27
CA GLN A 14 -6.03 1.25 4.16
C GLN A 14 -5.20 1.43 5.45
N VAL A 15 -5.22 2.63 6.04
CA VAL A 15 -4.60 2.88 7.36
C VAL A 15 -5.20 1.96 8.42
N LEU A 16 -6.52 1.80 8.45
CA LEU A 16 -7.19 0.89 9.39
C LEU A 16 -6.74 -0.56 9.16
N CYS A 17 -6.75 -1.04 7.91
CA CYS A 17 -6.31 -2.40 7.59
C CYS A 17 -4.88 -2.67 8.07
N PHE A 18 -3.93 -1.75 7.84
CA PHE A 18 -2.55 -1.92 8.29
C PHE A 18 -2.39 -1.78 9.80
N SER A 19 -3.17 -0.93 10.46
CA SER A 19 -3.20 -0.86 11.93
C SER A 19 -3.70 -2.17 12.55
N PHE A 20 -4.74 -2.78 11.98
CA PHE A 20 -5.23 -4.09 12.42
C PHE A 20 -4.19 -5.19 12.17
N LEU A 21 -3.57 -5.22 11.00
CA LEU A 21 -2.47 -6.17 10.72
C LEU A 21 -1.33 -6.00 11.72
N GLY A 22 -0.96 -4.76 12.08
CA GLY A 22 0.05 -4.48 13.10
C GLY A 22 -0.30 -5.05 14.48
N HIS A 23 -1.58 -5.08 14.83
CA HIS A 23 -2.05 -5.68 16.07
C HIS A 23 -1.98 -7.21 16.06
N PHE A 24 -2.38 -7.84 14.96
CA PHE A 24 -2.39 -9.31 14.83
C PHE A 24 -1.00 -9.91 14.57
N GLU A 25 -0.09 -9.17 13.94
CA GLU A 25 1.29 -9.59 13.66
C GLU A 25 2.31 -8.66 14.33
N PRO A 26 2.47 -8.71 15.68
CA PRO A 26 3.36 -7.80 16.40
C PRO A 26 4.84 -7.91 15.96
N GLN A 27 5.24 -9.08 15.45
CA GLN A 27 6.56 -9.33 14.85
C GLN A 27 6.84 -8.46 13.60
N PHE A 28 5.79 -8.06 12.87
CA PHE A 28 5.86 -7.17 11.70
C PHE A 28 5.24 -5.80 11.98
N PHE A 29 5.01 -5.45 13.25
CA PHE A 29 4.37 -4.19 13.64
C PHE A 29 5.06 -2.97 13.02
N LEU A 30 6.39 -2.91 13.06
CA LEU A 30 7.15 -1.79 12.48
C LEU A 30 6.98 -1.69 10.97
N LEU A 31 6.80 -2.82 10.28
CA LEU A 31 6.58 -2.86 8.84
C LEU A 31 5.19 -2.31 8.49
N HIS A 32 4.17 -2.70 9.25
CA HIS A 32 2.80 -2.18 9.10
C HIS A 32 2.67 -0.73 9.54
N LEU A 33 3.39 -0.30 10.57
CA LEU A 33 3.50 1.09 11.00
C LEU A 33 4.14 1.97 9.90
N TYR A 34 5.22 1.50 9.29
CA TYR A 34 5.84 2.23 8.18
C TYR A 34 4.93 2.31 6.94
N GLN A 35 4.06 1.31 6.74
CA GLN A 35 3.02 1.36 5.71
C GLN A 35 1.92 2.36 6.08
N THR A 36 1.39 2.39 7.30
CA THR A 36 0.36 3.38 7.67
C THR A 36 0.86 4.81 7.52
N VAL A 37 2.14 5.07 7.80
CA VAL A 37 2.76 6.39 7.62
C VAL A 37 2.64 6.90 6.17
N ILE A 38 2.81 6.06 5.15
CA ILE A 38 2.71 6.52 3.75
C ILE A 38 1.27 6.87 3.36
N TYR A 39 0.28 6.11 3.86
CA TYR A 39 -1.13 6.40 3.63
C TYR A 39 -1.61 7.63 4.42
N MET A 40 -1.07 7.86 5.62
CA MET A 40 -1.26 9.11 6.36
C MET A 40 -0.65 10.30 5.62
N ALA A 41 0.54 10.16 5.04
CA ALA A 41 1.14 11.21 4.22
C ALA A 41 0.27 11.54 2.99
N ILE A 42 -0.32 10.52 2.32
CA ILE A 42 -1.27 10.72 1.22
C ILE A 42 -2.50 11.50 1.69
N LEU A 43 -3.07 11.18 2.86
CA LEU A 43 -4.18 11.94 3.43
C LEU A 43 -3.79 13.40 3.69
N ILE A 44 -2.63 13.65 4.29
CA ILE A 44 -2.14 15.01 4.57
C ILE A 44 -1.96 15.80 3.26
N LEU A 45 -1.31 15.21 2.26
CA LEU A 45 -1.10 15.83 0.94
C LEU A 45 -2.42 16.20 0.25
N LEU A 46 -3.41 15.32 0.38
CA LEU A 46 -4.75 15.49 -0.18
C LEU A 46 -5.58 16.55 0.58
N PHE A 47 -5.32 16.77 1.88
CA PHE A 47 -5.88 17.89 2.64
C PHE A 47 -5.16 19.23 2.37
N TYR A 48 -3.85 19.19 2.06
CA TYR A 48 -3.03 20.36 1.78
C TYR A 48 -3.13 20.85 0.31
N MET A 49 -4.07 20.31 -0.48
CA MET A 49 -4.38 20.70 -1.87
C MET A 49 -3.22 20.49 -2.88
N ASP A 50 -2.22 19.64 -2.57
CA ASP A 50 -1.14 19.30 -3.52
C ASP A 50 -1.48 17.99 -4.25
N ASP A 51 -2.65 17.98 -4.90
CA ASP A 51 -3.36 16.82 -5.45
C ASP A 51 -2.48 15.98 -6.40
N ARG A 52 -1.59 16.63 -7.15
CA ARG A 52 -0.64 15.98 -8.07
C ARG A 52 0.27 14.97 -7.35
N TRP A 53 0.77 15.30 -6.17
CA TRP A 53 1.71 14.44 -5.43
C TRP A 53 0.95 13.32 -4.72
N ALA A 54 -0.22 13.64 -4.17
CA ALA A 54 -1.10 12.68 -3.51
C ALA A 54 -1.52 11.55 -4.47
N TYR A 55 -1.93 11.88 -5.69
CA TYR A 55 -2.32 10.87 -6.68
C TYR A 55 -1.16 9.99 -7.10
N MET A 56 0.03 10.57 -7.30
CA MET A 56 1.16 9.81 -7.81
C MET A 56 1.76 8.88 -6.74
N ILE A 57 1.93 9.38 -5.51
CA ILE A 57 2.33 8.57 -4.36
C ILE A 57 1.25 7.52 -4.05
N GLY A 58 -0.03 7.89 -4.19
CA GLY A 58 -1.16 6.98 -4.03
C GLY A 58 -1.25 5.86 -5.07
N MET A 59 -0.64 6.00 -6.25
CA MET A 59 -0.46 4.88 -7.19
C MET A 59 0.79 4.04 -6.87
N LEU A 60 1.90 4.70 -6.54
CA LEU A 60 3.19 4.05 -6.36
C LEU A 60 3.27 3.26 -5.05
N ALA A 61 2.71 3.77 -3.95
CA ALA A 61 2.76 3.10 -2.65
C ALA A 61 2.04 1.73 -2.65
N PRO A 62 0.82 1.58 -3.20
CA PRO A 62 0.18 0.27 -3.31
C PRO A 62 0.87 -0.65 -4.33
N VAL A 63 1.43 -0.12 -5.42
CA VAL A 63 2.21 -0.92 -6.38
C VAL A 63 3.47 -1.49 -5.74
N ALA A 64 4.24 -0.66 -5.03
CA ALA A 64 5.44 -1.10 -4.30
C ALA A 64 5.08 -2.15 -3.25
N TRP A 65 3.99 -1.93 -2.50
CA TRP A 65 3.47 -2.90 -1.54
C TRP A 65 3.14 -4.24 -2.19
N LEU A 66 2.31 -4.24 -3.24
CA LEU A 66 1.95 -5.45 -3.97
C LEU A 66 3.19 -6.16 -4.53
N SER A 67 4.20 -5.41 -4.99
CA SER A 67 5.45 -5.96 -5.49
C SER A 67 6.26 -6.64 -4.39
N MET A 68 6.26 -6.09 -3.17
CA MET A 68 6.89 -6.71 -2.00
C MET A 68 6.14 -7.98 -1.57
N VAL A 69 4.80 -7.96 -1.55
CA VAL A 69 3.98 -9.16 -1.26
C VAL A 69 4.19 -10.23 -2.35
N PHE A 70 4.45 -9.82 -3.60
CA PHE A 70 4.84 -10.72 -4.69
C PHE A 70 6.22 -11.33 -4.46
N ALA A 71 7.23 -10.50 -4.18
CA ALA A 71 8.61 -10.94 -4.00
C ALA A 71 8.80 -11.85 -2.77
N THR A 72 8.01 -11.65 -1.72
CA THR A 72 8.02 -12.49 -0.51
C THR A 72 7.23 -13.79 -0.65
N GLY A 73 6.58 -14.04 -1.80
CA GLY A 73 5.79 -15.25 -2.06
C GLY A 73 4.44 -15.31 -1.33
N LEU A 74 4.13 -14.33 -0.48
CA LEU A 74 2.86 -14.21 0.26
C LEU A 74 1.65 -14.06 -0.68
N LEU A 75 1.85 -13.55 -1.90
CA LEU A 75 0.80 -13.51 -2.92
C LEU A 75 0.34 -14.89 -3.37
N GLY A 76 1.17 -15.94 -3.31
CA GLY A 76 0.74 -17.31 -3.61
C GLY A 76 -0.25 -17.86 -2.56
N GLY A 77 -0.10 -17.43 -1.30
CA GLY A 77 -1.05 -17.70 -0.22
C GLY A 77 -2.32 -16.86 -0.35
N ALA A 78 -2.18 -15.55 -0.57
CA ALA A 78 -3.31 -14.62 -0.70
C ALA A 78 -4.19 -14.92 -1.93
N THR A 79 -3.61 -15.26 -3.09
CA THR A 79 -4.37 -15.63 -4.29
C THR A 79 -5.10 -16.96 -4.13
N ARG A 80 -4.47 -17.98 -3.51
CA ARG A 80 -5.16 -19.22 -3.14
C ARG A 80 -6.29 -18.97 -2.14
N GLN A 81 -6.12 -18.03 -1.22
CA GLN A 81 -7.12 -17.71 -0.22
C GLN A 81 -8.30 -16.91 -0.79
N VAL A 82 -8.04 -15.96 -1.69
CA VAL A 82 -9.07 -15.26 -2.47
C VAL A 82 -9.85 -16.25 -3.35
N LEU A 83 -9.16 -17.17 -4.04
CA LEU A 83 -9.83 -18.24 -4.81
C LEU A 83 -10.64 -19.20 -3.93
N ARG A 84 -10.20 -19.46 -2.69
CA ARG A 84 -10.93 -20.30 -1.71
C ARG A 84 -12.14 -19.58 -1.11
N LEU A 85 -12.06 -18.27 -0.91
CA LEU A 85 -13.19 -17.40 -0.59
C LEU A 85 -14.24 -17.41 -1.71
N THR A 86 -13.81 -17.39 -2.97
CA THR A 86 -14.73 -17.56 -4.12
C THR A 86 -15.35 -18.96 -4.19
N ARG A 87 -14.73 -19.96 -3.54
CA ARG A 87 -15.22 -21.34 -3.41
C ARG A 87 -15.93 -21.65 -2.09
N GLY A 88 -16.15 -20.66 -1.21
CA GLY A 88 -16.90 -20.83 0.04
C GLY A 88 -16.22 -21.69 1.12
N GLN A 89 -14.89 -21.89 1.07
CA GLN A 89 -14.16 -22.60 2.12
C GLN A 89 -13.71 -21.63 3.22
N GLY A 90 -13.96 -22.03 4.48
CA GLY A 90 -13.83 -21.21 5.69
C GLY A 90 -12.46 -20.55 5.88
N VAL A 91 -12.51 -19.35 6.48
CA VAL A 91 -11.36 -18.50 6.81
C VAL A 91 -10.60 -19.13 7.97
N THR A 92 -9.40 -19.66 7.71
CA THR A 92 -8.56 -20.25 8.77
C THR A 92 -7.57 -19.26 9.38
N ASN A 93 -7.42 -18.05 8.83
CA ASN A 93 -6.49 -17.01 9.33
C ASN A 93 -7.04 -15.58 9.11
N GLU A 94 -7.32 -14.87 10.20
CA GLU A 94 -7.84 -13.49 10.24
C GLU A 94 -6.89 -12.50 9.55
N VAL A 95 -5.58 -12.66 9.74
CA VAL A 95 -4.51 -11.86 9.13
C VAL A 95 -4.56 -11.90 7.60
N SER A 96 -4.67 -13.10 7.01
CA SER A 96 -4.71 -13.24 5.55
C SER A 96 -6.01 -12.69 4.94
N PHE A 97 -7.12 -12.67 5.69
CA PHE A 97 -8.34 -12.00 5.26
C PHE A 97 -8.14 -10.49 5.20
N ILE A 98 -7.57 -9.88 6.24
CA ILE A 98 -7.30 -8.43 6.27
C ILE A 98 -6.29 -8.04 5.19
N ALA A 99 -5.25 -8.87 4.96
CA ALA A 99 -4.30 -8.65 3.88
C ALA A 99 -4.96 -8.73 2.48
N ALA A 100 -5.91 -9.65 2.28
CA ALA A 100 -6.68 -9.72 1.04
C ALA A 100 -7.56 -8.48 0.83
N VAL A 101 -8.21 -7.98 1.88
CA VAL A 101 -8.98 -6.71 1.84
C VAL A 101 -8.05 -5.55 1.51
N ALA A 102 -6.88 -5.45 2.16
CA ALA A 102 -5.88 -4.43 1.88
C ALA A 102 -5.36 -4.49 0.42
N ALA A 103 -5.23 -5.69 -0.15
CA ALA A 103 -4.87 -5.86 -1.56
C ALA A 103 -5.96 -5.36 -2.52
N VAL A 104 -7.24 -5.62 -2.22
CA VAL A 104 -8.36 -5.09 -3.01
C VAL A 104 -8.40 -3.56 -2.91
N LEU A 105 -8.24 -3.00 -1.71
CA LEU A 105 -8.20 -1.54 -1.51
C LEU A 105 -7.00 -0.91 -2.22
N SER A 106 -5.84 -1.57 -2.22
CA SER A 106 -4.66 -1.17 -2.99
C SER A 106 -4.95 -1.04 -4.48
N VAL A 107 -5.63 -2.03 -5.07
CA VAL A 107 -6.02 -1.99 -6.49
C VAL A 107 -7.02 -0.86 -6.76
N LEU A 108 -8.02 -0.68 -5.89
CA LEU A 108 -8.97 0.43 -6.00
C LEU A 108 -8.28 1.79 -5.93
N MET A 109 -7.31 1.93 -5.03
CA MET A 109 -6.52 3.15 -4.87
C MET A 109 -5.72 3.47 -6.14
N ILE A 110 -5.06 2.47 -6.74
CA ILE A 110 -4.35 2.62 -8.02
C ILE A 110 -5.33 3.08 -9.11
N VAL A 111 -6.49 2.44 -9.23
CA VAL A 111 -7.47 2.76 -10.28
C VAL A 111 -8.07 4.15 -10.09
N PHE A 112 -8.42 4.55 -8.87
CA PHE A 112 -8.97 5.87 -8.60
C PHE A 112 -7.94 6.98 -8.81
N CYS A 113 -6.71 6.82 -8.30
CA CYS A 113 -5.64 7.78 -8.52
C CYS A 113 -5.27 7.88 -10.01
N ALA A 114 -5.21 6.76 -10.75
CA ALA A 114 -4.95 6.77 -12.19
C ALA A 114 -6.06 7.47 -12.99
N ARG A 115 -7.33 7.25 -12.62
CA ARG A 115 -8.48 7.91 -13.26
C ARG A 115 -8.48 9.42 -13.01
N HIS A 116 -8.25 9.85 -11.77
CA HIS A 116 -8.16 11.27 -11.43
C HIS A 116 -6.98 11.93 -12.12
N TRP A 117 -5.80 11.30 -12.08
CA TRP A 117 -4.62 11.77 -12.77
C TRP A 117 -4.86 11.97 -14.28
N LYS A 118 -5.46 10.97 -14.95
CA LYS A 118 -5.76 11.06 -16.37
C LYS A 118 -6.79 12.16 -16.69
N ARG A 119 -7.74 12.46 -15.79
CA ARG A 119 -8.75 13.50 -16.01
C ARG A 119 -8.22 14.92 -15.78
N GLU A 120 -7.41 15.13 -14.76
CA GLU A 120 -6.93 16.47 -14.37
C GLU A 120 -5.58 16.83 -15.00
N TYR A 121 -4.74 15.85 -15.32
CA TYR A 121 -3.35 16.09 -15.72
C TYR A 121 -2.97 15.54 -17.10
N SER A 122 -3.91 15.00 -17.90
CA SER A 122 -3.62 14.63 -19.29
C SER A 122 -3.34 15.89 -20.13
N GLY A 123 -2.06 16.15 -20.42
CA GLY A 123 -1.64 17.23 -21.31
C GLY A 123 -0.71 18.28 -20.69
N LEU A 124 -0.40 18.22 -19.39
CA LEU A 124 0.38 19.26 -18.71
C LEU A 124 1.92 19.10 -18.82
N GLY A 125 2.45 18.06 -19.46
CA GLY A 125 3.90 17.86 -19.70
C GLY A 125 4.79 17.69 -18.46
N LYS A 126 4.32 18.06 -17.26
CA LYS A 126 5.02 17.94 -15.98
C LYS A 126 4.90 16.56 -15.31
N THR A 127 4.14 15.64 -15.91
CA THR A 127 3.92 14.28 -15.39
C THR A 127 5.21 13.53 -15.13
N ALA A 128 6.19 13.60 -16.03
CA ALA A 128 7.44 12.85 -15.91
C ALA A 128 8.31 13.34 -14.72
N SER A 129 8.39 14.65 -14.48
CA SER A 129 9.19 15.22 -13.40
C SER A 129 8.57 14.90 -12.03
N THR A 130 7.26 15.09 -11.89
CA THR A 130 6.55 14.73 -10.65
C THR A 130 6.61 13.22 -10.43
N PHE A 131 6.54 12.40 -11.49
CA PHE A 131 6.64 10.95 -11.40
C PHE A 131 8.03 10.52 -10.93
N ALA A 132 9.11 11.06 -11.50
CA ALA A 132 10.47 10.75 -11.09
C ALA A 132 10.72 11.07 -9.62
N ILE A 133 10.23 12.20 -9.13
CA ILE A 133 10.39 12.60 -7.72
C ILE A 133 9.53 11.71 -6.82
N SER A 134 8.27 11.43 -7.16
CA SER A 134 7.42 10.52 -6.38
C SER A 134 7.96 9.09 -6.36
N VAL A 135 8.49 8.59 -7.49
CA VAL A 135 9.17 7.29 -7.56
C VAL A 135 10.40 7.31 -6.66
N GLY A 136 11.21 8.37 -6.69
CA GLY A 136 12.36 8.50 -5.80
C GLY A 136 11.97 8.41 -4.32
N VAL A 137 10.95 9.16 -3.90
CA VAL A 137 10.46 9.15 -2.51
C VAL A 137 9.93 7.77 -2.11
N VAL A 138 9.09 7.15 -2.94
CA VAL A 138 8.52 5.82 -2.65
C VAL A 138 9.60 4.75 -2.68
N ALA A 139 10.52 4.78 -3.64
CA ALA A 139 11.63 3.84 -3.74
C ALA A 139 12.58 3.97 -2.56
N LEU A 140 12.83 5.18 -2.07
CA LEU A 140 13.65 5.40 -0.88
C LEU A 140 12.94 4.89 0.38
N HIS A 141 11.65 5.19 0.54
CA HIS A 141 10.84 4.70 1.67
C HIS A 141 10.77 3.17 1.71
N TYR A 142 10.42 2.54 0.58
CA TYR A 142 10.34 1.08 0.47
C TYR A 142 11.71 0.40 0.42
N GLY A 143 12.74 1.08 -0.08
CA GLY A 143 14.12 0.60 -0.08
C GLY A 143 14.68 0.48 1.34
N ILE A 144 14.45 1.48 2.19
CA ILE A 144 14.79 1.42 3.62
C ILE A 144 14.06 0.24 4.27
N LEU A 145 12.75 0.12 4.04
CA LEU A 145 11.92 -1.00 4.51
C LEU A 145 12.47 -2.37 4.08
N ALA A 146 12.87 -2.52 2.81
CA ALA A 146 13.41 -3.77 2.26
C ALA A 146 14.77 -4.13 2.87
N ILE A 147 15.67 -3.15 3.03
CA ILE A 147 16.96 -3.35 3.71
C ILE A 147 16.74 -3.74 5.16
N TRP A 148 15.80 -3.09 5.84
CA TRP A 148 15.44 -3.41 7.22
C TRP A 148 14.89 -4.83 7.35
N PHE A 149 14.01 -5.22 6.43
CA PHE A 149 13.46 -6.57 6.36
C PHE A 149 14.56 -7.61 6.13
N TRP A 150 15.48 -7.37 5.20
CA TRP A 150 16.63 -8.26 4.96
C TRP A 150 17.62 -8.31 6.11
N ASN A 151 17.80 -7.24 6.88
CA ASN A 151 18.63 -7.25 8.08
C ASN A 151 17.96 -7.92 9.29
N MET A 152 16.63 -7.98 9.34
CA MET A 152 15.89 -8.71 10.38
C MET A 152 15.88 -10.24 10.19
N ILE A 153 15.99 -10.74 8.95
CA ILE A 153 16.06 -12.18 8.67
C ILE A 153 17.29 -12.87 9.33
N PRO A 154 18.53 -12.37 9.17
CA PRO A 154 19.70 -13.04 9.74
C PRO A 154 19.74 -13.00 11.27
N THR A 155 19.14 -12.01 11.94
CA THR A 155 19.10 -11.93 13.41
C THR A 155 18.12 -12.92 14.05
N GLN A 156 17.10 -13.36 13.32
CA GLN A 156 16.18 -14.43 13.75
C GLN A 156 16.83 -15.83 13.63
N ILE A 157 17.66 -16.05 12.61
CA ILE A 157 18.36 -17.34 12.41
C ILE A 157 19.50 -17.54 13.41
N ALA A 158 20.11 -16.45 13.90
CA ALA A 158 21.21 -16.53 14.87
C ALA A 158 20.77 -16.75 16.34
N ASN A 159 19.48 -16.58 16.65
CA ASN A 159 18.93 -16.68 18.01
C ASN A 159 17.87 -17.78 18.18
N GLY A 160 17.65 -18.63 17.16
CA GLY A 160 16.83 -19.84 17.22
C GLY A 160 17.70 -21.09 17.27
#